data_AF-A0A372F376-F1
#
_entry.id   AF-A0A372F376-F1
#
_cell.length_a   1.000
_cell.length_b   1.000
_cell.length_c   1.000
_cell.angle_alpha   90.00
_cell.angle_beta   90.00
_cell.angle_gamma   90.00
#
_symmetry.space_group_name_H-M   'P 1'
#
loop_
_entity.id
_entity.type
_entity.pdbx_description
1 polymer ?
#
loop_
_entity_poly.entity_id
_entity_poly.type
_entity_poly.pdbx_seq_one_letter_code
_entity_poly.pdbx_strand_id
1 'polypeptide(L)'
;MKNSQILLLGIIALSSCKSSDPTPVPVEKTEFTVESIIGTNTGNIVASRKGFFSLSDGKVYSQTEAVAVSDQIDFAYNYHGGGCNTCRFFENAKQMSTRTGYVGSFSTITDSRIMNVEENNKMSVAAFDSVQTSVDFERVVKNYKIDFDKMYGSADVTNRTTDAATGKVFGFKDKKGRVGFFKIGNYTANVATGSTAPLTISVKLKPL
;
A
#
# COMPACT_ATOMS: atom_id res chain seq x y z
N MET A 1 -86.07 -17.11 -7.65
CA MET A 1 -85.01 -16.41 -6.88
C MET A 1 -83.68 -17.09 -7.21
N LYS A 2 -82.81 -16.44 -7.99
CA LYS A 2 -81.46 -16.93 -8.34
C LYS A 2 -80.45 -15.93 -7.77
N ASN A 3 -79.66 -16.35 -6.79
CA ASN A 3 -78.55 -15.54 -6.28
C ASN A 3 -77.24 -16.05 -6.91
N SER A 4 -76.65 -15.22 -7.76
CA SER A 4 -75.30 -15.40 -8.28
C SER A 4 -74.27 -15.22 -7.17
N GLN A 5 -73.37 -16.19 -7.01
CA GLN A 5 -72.14 -16.02 -6.26
C GLN A 5 -71.05 -15.54 -7.22
N ILE A 6 -70.49 -14.36 -6.95
CA ILE A 6 -69.32 -13.82 -7.64
C ILE A 6 -68.09 -14.42 -6.97
N LEU A 7 -67.33 -15.20 -7.73
CA LEU A 7 -66.05 -15.78 -7.34
C LEU A 7 -64.96 -14.70 -7.48
N LEU A 8 -64.43 -14.18 -6.37
CA LEU A 8 -63.27 -13.28 -6.39
C LEU A 8 -61.98 -14.11 -6.55
N LEU A 9 -61.39 -14.06 -7.73
CA LEU A 9 -60.03 -14.54 -7.99
C LEU A 9 -59.04 -13.57 -7.34
N GLY A 10 -58.49 -13.94 -6.19
CA GLY A 10 -57.36 -13.26 -5.57
C GLY A 10 -56.10 -13.47 -6.41
N ILE A 11 -55.62 -12.39 -7.04
CA ILE A 11 -54.31 -12.35 -7.69
C ILE A 11 -53.26 -12.32 -6.56
N ILE A 12 -52.60 -13.45 -6.33
CA ILE A 12 -51.38 -13.51 -5.52
C ILE A 12 -50.27 -12.89 -6.38
N ALA A 13 -50.01 -11.60 -6.18
CA ALA A 13 -48.80 -10.98 -6.69
C ALA A 13 -47.61 -11.59 -5.94
N LEU A 14 -46.96 -12.57 -6.55
CA LEU A 14 -45.62 -13.00 -6.15
C LEU A 14 -44.68 -11.82 -6.41
N SER A 15 -44.49 -10.98 -5.39
CA SER A 15 -43.43 -10.00 -5.37
C SER A 15 -42.11 -10.77 -5.35
N SER A 16 -41.58 -11.08 -6.53
CA SER A 16 -40.19 -11.49 -6.66
C SER A 16 -39.34 -10.39 -6.04
N CYS A 17 -38.84 -10.62 -4.83
CA CYS A 17 -37.71 -9.88 -4.30
C CYS A 17 -36.59 -10.03 -5.33
N LYS A 18 -36.38 -8.99 -6.16
CA LYS A 18 -35.11 -8.82 -6.83
C LYS A 18 -34.08 -8.80 -5.71
N SER A 19 -33.24 -9.84 -5.65
CA SER A 19 -31.95 -9.76 -4.98
C SER A 19 -31.27 -8.52 -5.55
N SER A 20 -31.36 -7.39 -4.84
CA SER A 20 -30.52 -6.25 -5.13
C SER A 20 -29.12 -6.72 -4.81
N ASP A 21 -28.32 -6.98 -5.85
CA ASP A 21 -26.90 -7.27 -5.66
C ASP A 21 -26.33 -6.24 -4.67
N PRO A 22 -25.62 -6.69 -3.63
CA PRO A 22 -25.11 -5.78 -2.62
C PRO A 22 -24.25 -4.71 -3.30
N THR A 23 -24.48 -3.45 -2.93
CA THR A 23 -23.73 -2.32 -3.49
C THR A 23 -22.24 -2.55 -3.31
N PRO A 24 -21.41 -2.45 -4.37
CA PRO A 24 -19.98 -2.68 -4.26
C PRO A 24 -19.33 -1.75 -3.24
N VAL A 25 -18.57 -2.29 -2.30
CA VAL A 25 -17.85 -1.50 -1.28
C VAL A 25 -16.58 -0.91 -1.90
N PRO A 26 -16.41 0.43 -1.96
CA PRO A 26 -15.20 1.06 -2.51
C PRO A 26 -13.94 0.72 -1.72
N VAL A 27 -12.79 0.72 -2.38
CA VAL A 27 -11.49 0.71 -1.67
C VAL A 27 -11.16 2.10 -1.12
N GLU A 28 -10.46 2.15 0.00
CA GLU A 28 -9.89 3.40 0.52
C GLU A 28 -8.70 3.81 -0.36
N LYS A 29 -8.62 5.11 -0.69
CA LYS A 29 -7.59 5.66 -1.57
C LYS A 29 -6.87 6.81 -0.88
N THR A 30 -5.54 6.75 -0.86
CA THR A 30 -4.69 7.83 -0.33
C THR A 30 -3.53 8.08 -1.27
N GLU A 31 -3.02 9.30 -1.26
CA GLU A 31 -1.80 9.67 -1.98
C GLU A 31 -0.95 10.58 -1.10
N PHE A 32 0.35 10.32 -1.07
CA PHE A 32 1.28 11.08 -0.26
C PHE A 32 2.70 11.01 -0.84
N THR A 33 3.54 11.96 -0.43
CA THR A 33 4.94 12.02 -0.84
C THR A 33 5.83 11.75 0.37
N VAL A 34 6.82 10.88 0.19
CA VAL A 34 7.84 10.56 1.19
C VAL A 34 9.21 11.02 0.72
N GLU A 35 10.09 11.28 1.68
CA GLU A 35 11.49 11.63 1.48
C GLU A 35 12.40 10.55 2.05
N SER A 36 13.55 10.32 1.43
CA SER A 36 14.50 9.35 1.94
C SER A 36 15.02 9.81 3.31
N ILE A 37 14.85 8.97 4.33
CA ILE A 37 15.34 9.29 5.68
C ILE A 37 16.87 9.37 5.74
N ILE A 38 17.57 8.77 4.78
CA ILE A 38 19.02 8.88 4.59
C ILE A 38 19.32 9.87 3.47
N GLY A 39 20.30 10.77 3.68
CA GLY A 39 20.84 11.59 2.59
C GLY A 39 21.43 10.70 1.50
N THR A 40 21.09 10.97 0.23
CA THR A 40 21.62 10.20 -0.90
C THR A 40 23.15 10.17 -0.84
N ASN A 41 23.74 8.97 -0.80
CA ASN A 41 25.18 8.74 -0.69
C ASN A 41 25.88 9.38 0.54
N THR A 42 25.15 9.81 1.57
CA THR A 42 25.76 10.37 2.80
C THR A 42 25.86 9.36 3.94
N GLY A 43 25.05 8.29 3.90
CA GLY A 43 24.99 7.27 4.96
C GLY A 43 24.37 7.73 6.28
N ASN A 44 24.04 9.01 6.41
CA ASN A 44 23.51 9.60 7.64
C ASN A 44 21.99 9.83 7.52
N ILE A 45 21.27 9.50 8.60
CA ILE A 45 19.87 9.89 8.73
C ILE A 45 19.75 11.40 8.88
N VAL A 46 18.74 11.98 8.21
CA VAL A 46 18.35 13.38 8.36
C VAL A 46 16.98 13.41 9.06
N ALA A 47 17.00 13.60 10.38
CA ALA A 47 15.84 13.43 11.25
C ALA A 47 14.60 14.28 10.86
N SER A 48 14.81 15.41 10.19
CA SER A 48 13.74 16.31 9.74
C SER A 48 12.97 15.81 8.51
N ARG A 49 13.49 14.81 7.78
CA ARG A 49 12.86 14.31 6.55
C ARG A 49 11.68 13.41 6.84
N LYS A 50 10.61 13.58 6.06
CA LYS A 50 9.36 12.82 6.23
C LYS A 50 9.39 11.53 5.42
N GLY A 51 10.09 10.52 5.94
CA GLY A 51 10.26 9.22 5.28
C GLY A 51 9.67 8.03 6.01
N PHE A 52 9.11 8.22 7.21
CA PHE A 52 8.34 7.21 7.93
C PHE A 52 6.86 7.40 7.59
N PHE A 53 6.13 6.34 7.26
CA PHE A 53 4.75 6.50 6.81
C PHE A 53 3.84 5.35 7.21
N SER A 54 2.55 5.68 7.28
CA SER A 54 1.43 4.75 7.46
C SER A 54 0.71 4.61 6.13
N LEU A 55 0.56 3.37 5.66
CA LEU A 55 -0.19 3.10 4.42
C LEU A 55 -1.70 3.28 4.61
N SER A 56 -2.15 3.28 5.86
CA SER A 56 -3.57 3.25 6.16
C SER A 56 -4.27 4.60 6.15
N ASP A 57 -3.60 5.63 6.62
CA ASP A 57 -4.10 7.00 6.63
C ASP A 57 -3.28 7.93 5.73
N GLY A 58 -2.26 7.38 5.05
CA GLY A 58 -1.39 8.11 4.13
C GLY A 58 -0.54 9.19 4.81
N LYS A 59 -0.41 9.17 6.13
CA LYS A 59 0.39 10.16 6.85
C LYS A 59 1.87 9.84 6.79
N VAL A 60 2.66 10.91 6.70
CA VAL A 60 4.12 10.88 6.63
C VAL A 60 4.71 11.67 7.79
N TYR A 61 5.78 11.13 8.36
CA TYR A 61 6.35 11.53 9.62
C TYR A 61 7.86 11.67 9.48
N SER A 62 8.40 12.71 10.10
CA SER A 62 9.81 12.83 10.46
C SER A 62 10.19 11.77 11.49
N GLN A 63 11.47 11.59 11.76
CA GLN A 63 11.92 10.61 12.75
C GLN A 63 11.34 10.87 14.14
N THR A 64 11.38 12.13 14.60
CA THR A 64 10.88 12.52 15.91
C THR A 64 9.37 12.29 16.04
N GLU A 65 8.59 12.67 15.02
CA GLU A 65 7.15 12.42 14.99
C GLU A 65 6.86 10.91 15.00
N ALA A 66 7.57 10.15 14.16
CA ALA A 66 7.39 8.72 13.99
C ALA A 66 7.69 7.93 15.27
N VAL A 67 8.62 8.37 16.12
CA VAL A 67 8.87 7.73 17.43
C VAL A 67 7.64 7.87 18.34
N ALA A 68 7.01 9.05 18.36
CA ALA A 68 5.83 9.31 19.19
C ALA A 68 4.58 8.55 18.72
N VAL A 69 4.49 8.22 17.44
CA VAL A 69 3.43 7.42 16.83
C VAL A 69 3.96 6.13 16.22
N SER A 70 4.94 5.51 16.87
CA SER A 70 5.63 4.34 16.33
C SER A 70 4.65 3.21 16.02
N ASP A 71 3.58 3.11 16.81
CA ASP A 71 2.39 2.26 16.67
C ASP A 71 1.51 2.58 15.46
N GLN A 72 1.85 3.57 14.63
CA GLN A 72 1.14 3.93 13.40
C GLN A 72 1.98 3.71 12.15
N ILE A 73 3.31 3.74 12.26
CA ILE A 73 4.21 3.53 11.12
C ILE A 73 4.03 2.13 10.53
N ASP A 74 4.24 1.98 9.22
CA ASP A 74 4.34 0.70 8.53
C ASP A 74 5.77 0.51 7.98
N PHE A 75 6.27 1.51 7.25
CA PHE A 75 7.54 1.46 6.55
C PHE A 75 8.32 2.76 6.69
N ALA A 76 9.63 2.65 6.47
CA ALA A 76 10.56 3.73 6.23
C ALA A 76 11.06 3.68 4.78
N TYR A 77 11.13 4.83 4.13
CA TYR A 77 11.72 4.99 2.81
C TYR A 77 13.19 5.41 2.90
N ASN A 78 14.05 4.65 2.24
CA ASN A 78 15.49 4.76 2.36
C ASN A 78 16.16 4.78 0.99
N TYR A 79 17.03 5.75 0.75
CA TYR A 79 18.02 5.73 -0.32
C TYR A 79 19.31 5.14 0.24
N HIS A 80 19.72 3.98 -0.25
CA HIS A 80 20.81 3.22 0.35
C HIS A 80 22.18 3.68 -0.16
N GLY A 81 23.14 3.84 0.75
CA GLY A 81 24.56 4.10 0.47
C GLY A 81 25.46 2.86 0.49
N GLY A 82 24.90 1.65 0.61
CA GLY A 82 25.65 0.39 0.66
C GLY A 82 26.03 -0.16 -0.71
N GLY A 83 26.82 0.61 -1.48
CA GLY A 83 27.40 0.17 -2.76
C GLY A 83 26.47 0.26 -3.99
N CYS A 84 25.28 0.84 -3.84
CA CYS A 84 24.36 1.06 -4.95
C CYS A 84 23.85 2.50 -4.93
N ASN A 85 24.43 3.34 -5.78
CA ASN A 85 24.21 4.78 -5.79
C ASN A 85 22.80 5.21 -6.23
N THR A 86 21.91 4.28 -6.57
CA THR A 86 20.53 4.51 -7.05
C THR A 86 19.49 3.69 -6.28
N CYS A 87 19.92 2.81 -5.38
CA CYS A 87 19.03 1.88 -4.73
C CYS A 87 18.15 2.57 -3.70
N ARG A 88 16.86 2.31 -3.78
CA ARG A 88 15.87 2.80 -2.82
C ARG A 88 15.06 1.63 -2.30
N PHE A 89 14.74 1.68 -1.02
CA PHE A 89 14.02 0.61 -0.35
C PHE A 89 12.88 1.18 0.49
N PHE A 90 11.80 0.42 0.54
CA PHE A 90 10.92 0.43 1.70
C PHE A 90 11.36 -0.69 2.62
N GLU A 91 11.43 -0.39 3.90
CA GLU A 91 11.74 -1.38 4.93
C GLU A 91 10.88 -1.11 6.15
N ASN A 92 10.37 -2.17 6.77
CA ASN A 92 9.63 -2.03 8.00
C ASN A 92 10.59 -1.57 9.12
N ALA A 93 10.11 -0.66 9.97
CA ALA A 93 10.97 0.01 10.95
C ALA A 93 11.56 -0.98 11.97
N LYS A 94 10.85 -2.07 12.29
CA LYS A 94 11.34 -3.16 13.14
C LYS A 94 12.61 -3.79 12.57
N GLN A 95 12.58 -4.28 11.34
CA GLN A 95 13.73 -4.92 10.69
C GLN A 95 14.91 -3.95 10.60
N MET A 96 14.64 -2.70 10.21
CA MET A 96 15.67 -1.66 10.16
C MET A 96 16.30 -1.37 11.53
N SER A 97 15.52 -1.41 12.61
CA SER A 97 15.99 -1.19 13.99
C SER A 97 16.88 -2.31 14.51
N THR A 98 16.66 -3.56 14.06
CA THR A 98 17.49 -4.70 14.48
C THR A 98 18.88 -4.69 13.83
N ARG A 99 19.03 -4.04 12.67
CA ARG A 99 20.29 -3.99 11.91
C ARG A 99 20.99 -2.62 11.98
N THR A 100 20.28 -1.55 12.35
CA THR A 100 20.84 -0.19 12.43
C THR A 100 20.49 0.47 13.75
N GLY A 101 21.47 1.12 14.37
CA GLY A 101 21.23 1.93 15.58
C GLY A 101 20.41 3.20 15.30
N TYR A 102 20.31 3.63 14.03
CA TYR A 102 19.70 4.91 13.67
C TYR A 102 18.19 4.99 13.92
N VAL A 103 17.48 3.86 13.88
CA VAL A 103 16.05 3.76 14.18
C VAL A 103 15.79 2.82 15.36
N GLY A 104 16.74 2.75 16.31
CA GLY A 104 16.67 1.83 17.46
C GLY A 104 15.42 1.97 18.34
N SER A 105 14.75 3.13 18.30
CA SER A 105 13.48 3.38 19.01
C SER A 105 12.28 2.61 18.43
N PHE A 106 12.41 1.94 17.28
CA PHE A 106 11.32 1.22 16.59
C PHE A 106 11.31 -0.30 16.82
N SER A 107 11.99 -0.80 17.86
CA SER A 107 12.20 -2.24 18.11
C SER A 107 10.92 -3.06 18.36
N THR A 108 9.83 -2.42 18.78
CA THR A 108 8.58 -3.10 19.13
C THR A 108 7.54 -3.13 18.01
N ILE A 109 7.76 -2.42 16.88
CA ILE A 109 6.63 -2.08 15.99
C ILE A 109 6.92 -2.29 14.50
N THR A 110 5.91 -2.90 13.87
CA THR A 110 5.66 -3.25 12.46
C THR A 110 6.05 -4.66 12.02
N ASP A 111 5.07 -5.56 11.95
CA ASP A 111 5.09 -6.77 11.10
C ASP A 111 4.41 -6.47 9.76
N SER A 112 4.55 -5.22 9.29
CA SER A 112 4.07 -4.83 7.97
C SER A 112 4.93 -5.52 6.92
N ARG A 113 4.27 -6.05 5.90
CA ARG A 113 4.89 -6.83 4.84
C ARG A 113 4.63 -6.21 3.48
N ILE A 114 5.60 -6.32 2.59
CA ILE A 114 5.62 -5.71 1.28
C ILE A 114 6.26 -6.64 0.26
N MET A 115 5.80 -6.56 -0.98
CA MET A 115 6.41 -7.22 -2.12
C MET A 115 6.19 -6.41 -3.41
N ASN A 116 7.19 -6.37 -4.29
CA ASN A 116 7.02 -5.89 -5.66
C ASN A 116 6.18 -6.93 -6.46
N VAL A 117 4.86 -6.73 -6.51
CA VAL A 117 3.92 -7.64 -7.19
C VAL A 117 3.97 -7.49 -8.71
N GLU A 118 4.48 -6.38 -9.23
CA GLU A 118 4.77 -6.23 -10.65
C GLU A 118 5.88 -7.20 -11.08
N GLU A 119 6.95 -7.32 -10.30
CA GLU A 119 8.03 -8.25 -10.59
C GLU A 119 7.68 -9.72 -10.30
N ASN A 120 7.12 -10.00 -9.12
CA ASN A 120 6.89 -11.36 -8.63
C ASN A 120 5.62 -12.01 -9.21
N ASN A 121 4.57 -11.21 -9.46
CA ASN A 121 3.27 -11.70 -9.88
C ASN A 121 2.86 -11.19 -11.28
N LYS A 122 3.68 -10.33 -11.90
CA LYS A 122 3.39 -9.70 -13.20
C LYS A 122 2.12 -8.83 -13.18
N MET A 123 1.80 -8.26 -12.02
CA MET A 123 0.69 -7.31 -11.89
C MET A 123 1.03 -6.00 -12.61
N SER A 124 0.17 -5.59 -13.55
CA SER A 124 0.38 -4.36 -14.32
C SER A 124 -0.17 -3.12 -13.60
N VAL A 125 0.28 -1.94 -14.05
CA VAL A 125 -0.31 -0.65 -13.62
C VAL A 125 -1.81 -0.58 -13.95
N ALA A 126 -2.23 -1.09 -15.10
CA ALA A 126 -3.65 -1.13 -15.47
C ALA A 126 -4.46 -2.02 -14.51
N ALA A 127 -3.89 -3.13 -14.04
CA ALA A 127 -4.53 -3.96 -13.03
C ALA A 127 -4.67 -3.21 -11.70
N PHE A 128 -3.62 -2.51 -11.25
CA PHE A 128 -3.72 -1.60 -10.11
C PHE A 128 -4.83 -0.56 -10.31
N ASP A 129 -4.84 0.13 -11.45
CA ASP A 129 -5.80 1.20 -11.75
C ASP A 129 -7.25 0.67 -11.82
N SER A 130 -7.45 -0.59 -12.22
CA SER A 130 -8.76 -1.24 -12.25
C SER A 130 -9.38 -1.51 -10.87
N VAL A 131 -8.60 -1.52 -9.79
CA VAL A 131 -9.11 -1.76 -8.44
C VAL A 131 -9.89 -0.53 -7.94
N GLN A 132 -11.22 -0.59 -7.95
CA GLN A 132 -12.08 0.50 -7.46
C GLN A 132 -12.92 0.06 -6.25
N THR A 133 -13.19 -1.24 -6.15
CA THR A 133 -14.03 -1.86 -5.12
C THR A 133 -13.34 -3.07 -4.50
N SER A 134 -13.90 -3.58 -3.40
CA SER A 134 -13.43 -4.81 -2.76
C SER A 134 -13.53 -6.03 -3.69
N VAL A 135 -14.55 -6.08 -4.55
CA VAL A 135 -14.70 -7.15 -5.55
C VAL A 135 -13.60 -7.08 -6.61
N ASP A 136 -13.24 -5.87 -7.07
CA ASP A 136 -12.11 -5.69 -7.98
C ASP A 136 -10.79 -6.11 -7.34
N PHE A 137 -10.60 -5.76 -6.06
CA PHE A 137 -9.44 -6.14 -5.29
C PHE A 137 -9.30 -7.67 -5.22
N GLU A 138 -10.35 -8.38 -4.81
CA GLU A 138 -10.36 -9.84 -4.73
C GLU A 138 -10.12 -10.51 -6.08
N ARG A 139 -10.74 -9.98 -7.15
CA ARG A 139 -10.52 -10.43 -8.52
C ARG A 139 -9.06 -10.28 -8.93
N VAL A 140 -8.45 -9.13 -8.66
CA VAL A 140 -7.02 -8.86 -8.96
C VAL A 140 -6.12 -9.79 -8.16
N VAL A 141 -6.35 -9.94 -6.84
CA VAL A 141 -5.59 -10.86 -5.98
C VAL A 141 -5.62 -12.29 -6.53
N LYS A 142 -6.81 -12.77 -6.93
CA LYS A 142 -6.97 -14.11 -7.51
C LYS A 142 -6.26 -14.25 -8.85
N ASN A 143 -6.45 -13.30 -9.76
CA ASN A 143 -5.88 -13.34 -11.12
C ASN A 143 -4.34 -13.34 -11.10
N TYR A 144 -3.76 -12.55 -10.20
CA TYR A 144 -2.31 -12.42 -10.05
C TYR A 144 -1.73 -13.34 -8.97
N LYS A 145 -2.54 -14.19 -8.34
CA LYS A 145 -2.12 -15.17 -7.32
C LYS A 145 -1.32 -14.53 -6.18
N ILE A 146 -1.81 -13.40 -5.67
CA ILE A 146 -1.11 -12.61 -4.65
C ILE A 146 -1.34 -13.22 -3.29
N ASP A 147 -0.26 -13.54 -2.58
CA ASP A 147 -0.28 -14.11 -1.23
C ASP A 147 0.38 -13.12 -0.26
N PHE A 148 -0.45 -12.40 0.49
CA PHE A 148 0.01 -11.35 1.41
C PHE A 148 0.77 -11.90 2.61
N ASP A 149 0.57 -13.17 2.97
CA ASP A 149 1.24 -13.78 4.12
C ASP A 149 2.67 -14.22 3.79
N LYS A 150 3.00 -14.36 2.50
CA LYS A 150 4.37 -14.69 2.02
C LYS A 150 5.23 -13.46 1.70
N MET A 151 4.73 -12.26 1.94
CA MET A 151 5.48 -11.03 1.68
C MET A 151 6.60 -10.79 2.72
N TYR A 152 7.54 -9.89 2.40
CA TYR A 152 8.77 -9.65 3.17
C TYR A 152 8.70 -8.34 3.96
N GLY A 153 9.63 -8.12 4.89
CA GLY A 153 9.74 -6.86 5.64
C GLY A 153 10.34 -5.69 4.84
N SER A 154 10.83 -5.93 3.62
CA SER A 154 11.48 -4.92 2.79
C SER A 154 11.31 -5.19 1.30
N ALA A 155 11.30 -4.13 0.49
CA ALA A 155 11.28 -4.24 -0.97
C ALA A 155 12.17 -3.18 -1.64
N ASP A 156 12.86 -3.59 -2.70
CA ASP A 156 13.59 -2.68 -3.59
C ASP A 156 12.59 -1.91 -4.47
N VAL A 157 12.69 -0.58 -4.42
CA VAL A 157 11.83 0.33 -5.15
C VAL A 157 12.39 0.58 -6.55
N THR A 158 13.70 0.52 -6.75
CA THR A 158 14.32 1.01 -7.97
C THR A 158 14.68 -0.12 -8.93
N ASN A 159 14.60 0.13 -10.24
CA ASN A 159 15.41 -0.64 -11.19
C ASN A 159 16.85 -0.12 -11.09
N ARG A 160 17.74 -0.91 -10.51
CA ARG A 160 19.13 -0.49 -10.22
C ARG A 160 19.92 -0.06 -11.44
N THR A 161 19.59 -0.62 -12.61
CA THR A 161 20.28 -0.33 -13.87
C THR A 161 19.87 1.02 -14.46
N THR A 162 18.59 1.37 -14.36
CA THR A 162 18.03 2.56 -15.03
C THR A 162 17.65 3.69 -14.07
N ASP A 163 17.78 3.47 -12.76
CA ASP A 163 17.26 4.36 -11.73
C ASP A 163 15.79 4.74 -11.99
N ALA A 164 14.94 3.75 -12.25
CA ALA A 164 13.53 3.96 -12.57
C ALA A 164 12.63 3.24 -11.57
N ALA A 165 11.55 3.90 -11.15
CA ALA A 165 10.54 3.28 -10.28
C ALA A 165 9.09 3.68 -10.60
N THR A 166 8.85 4.73 -11.39
CA THR A 166 7.49 5.16 -11.76
C THR A 166 6.69 4.00 -12.36
N GLY A 167 5.48 3.80 -11.85
CA GLY A 167 4.57 2.74 -12.29
C GLY A 167 4.83 1.38 -11.64
N LYS A 168 5.87 1.19 -10.83
CA LYS A 168 6.01 -0.05 -10.07
C LYS A 168 4.86 -0.22 -9.08
N VAL A 169 4.39 -1.45 -8.94
CA VAL A 169 3.25 -1.80 -8.09
C VAL A 169 3.69 -2.77 -7.00
N PHE A 170 3.29 -2.45 -5.77
CA PHE A 170 3.59 -3.22 -4.58
C PHE A 170 2.30 -3.70 -3.94
N GLY A 171 2.31 -4.95 -3.48
CA GLY A 171 1.32 -5.47 -2.55
C GLY A 171 1.84 -5.31 -1.14
N PHE A 172 0.93 -5.07 -0.19
CA PHE A 172 1.31 -4.99 1.21
C PHE A 172 0.24 -5.57 2.14
N LYS A 173 0.70 -5.98 3.31
CA LYS A 173 -0.11 -6.22 4.51
C LYS A 173 0.35 -5.23 5.57
N ASP A 174 -0.55 -4.35 6.01
CA ASP A 174 -0.25 -3.43 7.11
C ASP A 174 -0.16 -4.21 8.43
N LYS A 175 0.38 -3.59 9.47
CA LYS A 175 0.50 -4.25 10.77
C LYS A 175 -0.83 -4.56 11.47
N LYS A 176 -1.94 -3.98 11.01
CA LYS A 176 -3.31 -4.28 11.49
C LYS A 176 -3.92 -5.44 10.70
N GLY A 177 -3.18 -6.03 9.77
CA GLY A 177 -3.60 -7.16 8.94
C GLY A 177 -4.42 -6.75 7.71
N ARG A 178 -4.64 -5.46 7.46
CA ARG A 178 -5.30 -5.00 6.24
C ARG A 178 -4.36 -5.16 5.06
N VAL A 179 -4.95 -5.43 3.91
CA VAL A 179 -4.21 -5.71 2.68
C VAL A 179 -4.51 -4.64 1.65
N GLY A 180 -3.51 -4.33 0.84
CA GLY A 180 -3.62 -3.27 -0.15
C GLY A 180 -2.59 -3.38 -1.26
N PHE A 181 -2.73 -2.48 -2.20
CA PHE A 181 -1.73 -2.21 -3.23
C PHE A 181 -1.29 -0.75 -3.14
N PHE A 182 -0.07 -0.47 -3.52
CA PHE A 182 0.31 0.89 -3.86
C PHE A 182 1.15 0.92 -5.13
N LYS A 183 1.13 2.07 -5.81
CA LYS A 183 2.00 2.32 -6.95
C LYS A 183 2.90 3.52 -6.71
N ILE A 184 4.06 3.50 -7.37
CA ILE A 184 4.97 4.63 -7.41
C ILE A 184 4.52 5.61 -8.49
N GLY A 185 4.22 6.85 -8.08
CA GLY A 185 3.88 7.96 -8.96
C GLY A 185 5.12 8.75 -9.36
N ASN A 186 5.14 10.03 -8.99
CA ASN A 186 6.28 10.91 -9.21
C ASN A 186 7.55 10.34 -8.57
N TYR A 187 8.61 10.31 -9.36
CA TYR A 187 9.91 9.77 -8.99
C TYR A 187 11.00 10.56 -9.69
N THR A 188 11.97 11.07 -8.95
CA THR A 188 13.13 11.76 -9.52
C THR A 188 14.30 10.80 -9.61
N ALA A 189 14.74 10.46 -10.82
CA ALA A 189 15.96 9.69 -11.06
C ALA A 189 17.24 10.55 -10.93
N ASN A 190 18.39 9.92 -10.72
CA ASN A 190 19.73 10.49 -10.73
C ASN A 190 19.86 11.74 -9.84
N VAL A 191 19.32 11.66 -8.64
CA VAL A 191 19.32 12.75 -7.67
C VAL A 191 20.75 13.02 -7.16
N ALA A 192 21.08 14.30 -6.98
CA ALA A 192 22.37 14.70 -6.42
C ALA A 192 22.58 14.14 -5.00
N THR A 193 23.84 13.95 -4.60
CA THR A 193 24.24 13.61 -3.22
C THR A 193 23.63 14.60 -2.22
N GLY A 194 23.15 14.10 -1.08
CA GLY A 194 22.45 14.89 -0.07
C GLY A 194 21.00 15.26 -0.41
N SER A 195 20.46 14.90 -1.58
CA SER A 195 19.05 15.15 -1.93
C SER A 195 18.07 14.41 -1.00
N THR A 196 16.83 14.92 -0.90
CA THR A 196 15.71 14.26 -0.22
C THR A 196 15.13 13.09 -1.02
N ALA A 197 15.42 13.02 -2.33
CA ALA A 197 14.97 11.98 -3.25
C ALA A 197 13.46 11.67 -3.14
N PRO A 198 12.58 12.68 -3.29
CA PRO A 198 11.16 12.52 -3.02
C PRO A 198 10.51 11.52 -3.98
N LEU A 199 9.46 10.87 -3.47
CA LEU A 199 8.71 9.83 -4.16
C LEU A 199 7.23 9.96 -3.76
N THR A 200 6.33 9.90 -4.74
CA THR A 200 4.87 9.87 -4.49
C THR A 200 4.36 8.44 -4.51
N ILE A 201 3.51 8.11 -3.54
CA ILE A 201 2.88 6.80 -3.37
C ILE A 201 1.37 6.99 -3.45
N SER A 202 0.71 6.26 -4.36
CA SER A 202 -0.76 6.18 -4.41
C SER A 202 -1.19 4.80 -3.92
N VAL A 203 -2.02 4.77 -2.87
CA VAL A 203 -2.45 3.55 -2.16
C VAL A 203 -3.91 3.22 -2.46
N LYS A 204 -4.20 1.92 -2.52
CA LYS A 204 -5.54 1.34 -2.52
C LYS A 204 -5.62 0.27 -1.43
N LEU A 205 -6.42 0.52 -0.40
CA LEU A 205 -6.57 -0.36 0.75
C LEU A 205 -7.94 -1.03 0.74
N LYS A 206 -7.97 -2.35 0.94
CA LYS A 206 -9.23 -3.08 1.08
C LYS A 206 -9.85 -2.71 2.44
N PRO A 207 -11.13 -2.30 2.49
CA PRO A 207 -11.84 -2.11 3.75
C PRO A 207 -11.95 -3.42 4.53
N LEU A 208 -12.03 -3.30 5.85
CA LEU A 208 -12.21 -4.41 6.78
C LEU A 208 -13.51 -5.17 6.51
#